data_AF-A0A6P0IFL3-F1
#
_entry.id   AF-A0A6P0IFL3-F1
#
_cell.length_a   1.000
_cell.length_b   1.000
_cell.length_c   1.000
_cell.angle_alpha   90.00
_cell.angle_beta   90.00
_cell.angle_gamma   90.00
#
_symmetry.space_group_name_H-M   'P 1'
#
loop_
_entity.id
_entity.type
_entity.pdbx_description
1 polymer ?
#
loop_
_entity_poly.entity_id
_entity_poly.type
_entity_poly.pdbx_seq_one_letter_code
_entity_poly.pdbx_strand_id
1 'polypeptide(L)'
;MAFGPASQLGVGLFEDTDPIEVWPGISSEDAEAVIRAVYRQVLGNAYVMESERLAVPESQFKLGELSVREFVRAVAKSDAYSSRFFDKAPRYRVIELNFKHLLGRAPDGFDEMKAHSIIWDEGGFEAEIDSYLDSDEYQEVYG
;
A
#
# COMPACT_ATOMS: atom_id res chain seq x y z
N MET A 1 11.84 -18.09 -25.06
CA MET A 1 10.68 -18.76 -24.44
C MET A 1 9.57 -17.72 -24.40
N ALA A 2 8.53 -17.86 -25.23
CA ALA A 2 7.42 -16.93 -25.22
C ALA A 2 6.46 -17.38 -24.11
N PHE A 3 6.33 -16.58 -23.05
CA PHE A 3 5.28 -16.78 -22.07
C PHE A 3 3.93 -16.59 -22.77
N GLY A 4 2.91 -17.36 -22.38
CA GLY A 4 1.53 -17.18 -22.87
C GLY A 4 0.97 -15.80 -22.46
N PRO A 5 -0.30 -15.49 -22.81
CA PRO A 5 -0.92 -14.25 -22.36
C PRO A 5 -0.83 -14.12 -20.84
N ALA A 6 -0.52 -12.92 -20.36
CA ALA A 6 -0.22 -12.65 -18.95
C ALA A 6 -1.35 -13.13 -18.01
N SER A 7 -2.61 -13.03 -18.44
CA SER A 7 -3.78 -13.57 -17.74
C SER A 7 -3.64 -15.04 -17.26
N GLN A 8 -2.89 -15.89 -17.97
CA GLN A 8 -2.64 -17.30 -17.60
C GLN A 8 -1.57 -17.47 -16.51
N LEU A 9 -0.84 -16.41 -16.16
CA LEU A 9 0.20 -16.39 -15.13
C LEU A 9 -0.34 -16.03 -13.75
N GLY A 10 -1.67 -15.98 -13.59
CA GLY A 10 -2.33 -15.64 -12.32
C GLY A 10 -2.52 -14.14 -12.08
N VAL A 11 -2.27 -13.30 -13.09
CA VAL A 11 -2.50 -11.85 -13.01
C VAL A 11 -3.84 -11.41 -13.60
N GLY A 12 -4.66 -12.34 -14.13
CA GLY A 12 -5.94 -12.00 -14.77
C GLY A 12 -6.86 -11.17 -13.87
N LEU A 13 -6.93 -11.46 -12.56
CA LEU A 13 -7.73 -10.65 -11.63
C LEU A 13 -7.29 -9.18 -11.55
N PHE A 14 -6.01 -8.87 -11.75
CA PHE A 14 -5.49 -7.51 -11.74
C PHE A 14 -5.65 -6.81 -13.11
N GLU A 15 -5.67 -7.58 -14.20
CA GLU A 15 -5.92 -7.05 -15.55
C GLU A 15 -7.42 -6.79 -15.81
N ASP A 16 -8.28 -7.66 -15.29
CA ASP A 16 -9.72 -7.63 -15.52
C ASP A 16 -10.46 -6.69 -14.55
N THR A 17 -9.79 -6.21 -13.49
CA THR A 17 -10.37 -5.27 -12.53
C THR A 17 -10.05 -3.85 -12.94
N ASP A 18 -11.10 -3.05 -13.20
CA ASP A 18 -10.94 -1.62 -13.48
C ASP A 18 -10.24 -0.90 -12.31
N PRO A 19 -9.38 0.10 -12.60
CA PRO A 19 -8.78 0.93 -11.57
C PRO A 19 -9.85 1.57 -10.66
N ILE A 20 -9.60 1.52 -9.36
CA ILE A 20 -10.50 2.12 -8.37
C ILE A 20 -10.07 3.57 -8.17
N GLU A 21 -10.88 4.49 -8.70
CA GLU A 21 -10.64 5.93 -8.61
C GLU A 21 -11.65 6.61 -7.68
N VAL A 22 -11.19 7.63 -6.96
CA VAL A 22 -12.02 8.37 -6.00
C VAL A 22 -12.21 9.80 -6.48
N TRP A 23 -13.47 10.22 -6.56
CA TRP A 23 -13.86 11.59 -6.87
C TRP A 23 -14.47 12.27 -5.63
N PRO A 24 -14.38 13.61 -5.49
CA PRO A 24 -15.07 14.30 -4.41
C PRO A 24 -16.58 14.02 -4.43
N GLY A 25 -17.14 13.56 -3.31
CA GLY A 25 -18.58 13.29 -3.18
C GLY A 25 -19.02 11.85 -3.48
N ILE A 26 -18.12 10.86 -3.39
CA ILE A 26 -18.48 9.44 -3.49
C ILE A 26 -19.53 9.01 -2.46
N SER A 27 -20.30 7.96 -2.80
CA SER A 27 -21.24 7.36 -1.86
C SER A 27 -20.52 6.63 -0.71
N SER A 28 -21.23 6.39 0.40
CA SER A 28 -20.69 5.60 1.52
C SER A 28 -20.34 4.16 1.10
N GLU A 29 -21.08 3.61 0.13
CA GLU A 29 -20.83 2.26 -0.41
C GLU A 29 -19.53 2.22 -1.23
N ASP A 30 -19.31 3.22 -2.08
CA ASP A 30 -18.07 3.35 -2.85
C ASP A 30 -16.87 3.60 -1.93
N ALA A 31 -17.04 4.41 -0.88
CA ALA A 31 -15.99 4.65 0.11
C ALA A 31 -15.60 3.35 0.84
N GLU A 32 -16.58 2.51 1.20
CA GLU A 32 -16.31 1.21 1.81
C GLU A 32 -15.63 0.25 0.82
N ALA A 33 -15.97 0.29 -0.47
CA ALA A 33 -15.28 -0.49 -1.50
C ALA A 33 -13.80 -0.10 -1.62
N VAL A 34 -13.51 1.21 -1.61
CA VAL A 34 -12.14 1.73 -1.62
C VAL A 34 -11.38 1.31 -0.37
N ILE A 35 -11.98 1.44 0.81
CA ILE A 35 -11.35 1.03 2.08
C ILE A 35 -10.93 -0.44 2.03
N ARG A 36 -11.83 -1.32 1.54
CA ARG A 36 -11.54 -2.75 1.39
C ARG A 36 -10.42 -3.01 0.38
N ALA A 37 -10.42 -2.28 -0.74
CA ALA A 37 -9.37 -2.39 -1.74
C ALA A 37 -8.00 -1.98 -1.17
N VAL A 38 -7.95 -0.88 -0.41
CA VAL A 38 -6.72 -0.42 0.25
C VAL A 38 -6.21 -1.46 1.25
N TYR A 39 -7.07 -2.00 2.12
CA TYR A 39 -6.65 -3.07 3.03
C TYR A 39 -6.14 -4.31 2.27
N ARG A 40 -6.82 -4.71 1.19
CA ARG A 40 -6.38 -5.84 0.36
C ARG A 40 -5.02 -5.57 -0.28
N GLN A 41 -4.77 -4.36 -0.78
CA GLN A 41 -3.51 -4.03 -1.43
C GLN A 41 -2.36 -3.92 -0.41
N VAL A 42 -2.54 -3.05 0.59
CA VAL A 42 -1.50 -2.70 1.56
C VAL A 42 -1.19 -3.87 2.49
N LEU A 43 -2.20 -4.63 2.91
CA LEU A 43 -1.98 -5.82 3.76
C LEU A 43 -1.77 -7.11 2.96
N GLY A 44 -1.51 -7.03 1.66
CA GLY A 44 -1.13 -8.18 0.83
C GLY A 44 -2.19 -9.28 0.74
N ASN A 45 -3.46 -8.88 0.67
CA ASN A 45 -4.66 -9.73 0.65
C ASN A 45 -4.76 -10.65 1.88
N ALA A 46 -4.19 -10.21 3.01
CA ALA A 46 -4.36 -10.91 4.27
C ALA A 46 -5.75 -10.67 4.85
N TYR A 47 -6.24 -11.64 5.63
CA TYR A 47 -7.48 -11.47 6.38
C TYR A 47 -7.29 -10.42 7.48
N VAL A 48 -8.19 -9.44 7.51
CA VAL A 48 -8.26 -8.36 8.49
C VAL A 48 -9.53 -8.55 9.30
N MET A 49 -9.38 -8.75 10.61
CA MET A 49 -10.52 -8.86 11.52
C MET A 49 -11.11 -7.46 11.80
N GLU A 50 -12.38 -7.40 12.18
CA GLU A 50 -13.02 -6.12 12.54
C GLU A 50 -12.28 -5.38 13.67
N SER A 51 -11.67 -6.12 14.59
CA SER A 51 -10.84 -5.57 15.67
C SER A 51 -9.53 -4.95 15.21
N GLU A 52 -9.05 -5.28 14.01
CA GLU A 52 -7.81 -4.75 13.43
C GLU A 52 -8.09 -3.56 12.50
N ARG A 53 -9.36 -3.25 12.23
CA ARG A 53 -9.76 -2.12 11.38
C ARG A 53 -9.50 -0.78 12.05
N LEU A 54 -9.01 0.17 11.28
CA LEU A 54 -8.66 1.51 11.72
C LEU A 54 -9.88 2.43 11.67
N ALA A 55 -10.75 2.33 12.69
CA ALA A 55 -12.03 3.04 12.73
C ALA A 55 -11.90 4.57 12.56
N VAL A 56 -10.85 5.18 13.12
CA VAL A 56 -10.62 6.63 13.03
C VAL A 56 -10.23 7.05 11.60
N PRO A 57 -9.14 6.51 10.99
CA PRO A 57 -8.82 6.77 9.59
C PRO A 57 -9.96 6.46 8.61
N GLU A 58 -10.71 5.38 8.83
CA GLU A 58 -11.87 5.06 7.99
C GLU A 58 -12.97 6.11 8.06
N SER A 59 -13.26 6.62 9.26
CA SER A 59 -14.24 7.70 9.42
C SER A 59 -13.77 8.99 8.76
N GLN A 60 -12.50 9.36 8.91
CA GLN A 60 -11.94 10.55 8.29
C GLN A 60 -11.94 10.46 6.77
N PHE A 61 -11.62 9.28 6.21
CA PHE A 61 -11.71 9.01 4.78
C PHE A 61 -13.15 9.14 4.26
N LYS A 62 -14.14 8.56 4.97
CA LYS A 62 -15.56 8.68 4.60
C LYS A 62 -16.09 10.10 4.64
N LEU A 63 -15.52 10.96 5.49
CA LEU A 63 -15.85 12.39 5.57
C LEU A 63 -15.12 13.25 4.53
N GLY A 64 -14.18 12.67 3.78
CA GLY A 64 -13.35 13.40 2.81
C GLY A 64 -12.24 14.22 3.45
N GLU A 65 -11.91 13.99 4.73
CA GLU A 65 -10.83 14.66 5.44
C GLU A 65 -9.46 14.04 5.11
N LEU A 66 -9.43 12.77 4.72
CA LEU A 66 -8.23 12.08 4.24
C LEU A 66 -8.35 11.77 2.75
N SER A 67 -7.27 12.01 2.01
CA SER A 67 -7.13 11.48 0.66
C SER A 67 -6.86 9.98 0.69
N VAL A 68 -6.98 9.31 -0.46
CA VAL A 68 -6.62 7.88 -0.59
C VAL A 68 -5.15 7.66 -0.19
N ARG A 69 -4.24 8.55 -0.60
CA ARG A 69 -2.82 8.49 -0.24
C ARG A 69 -2.60 8.55 1.27
N GLU A 70 -3.26 9.50 1.95
CA GLU A 70 -3.12 9.62 3.40
C GLU A 70 -3.81 8.47 4.16
N PHE A 71 -4.87 7.89 3.59
CA PHE A 71 -5.46 6.67 4.14
C PHE A 71 -4.52 5.46 3.96
N VAL A 72 -3.85 5.31 2.81
CA VAL A 72 -2.80 4.31 2.59
C VAL A 72 -1.65 4.50 3.60
N ARG A 73 -1.21 5.75 3.82
CA ARG A 73 -0.20 6.10 4.84
C ARG A 73 -0.61 5.63 6.23
N ALA A 74 -1.86 5.91 6.63
CA ALA A 74 -2.39 5.49 7.92
C ALA A 74 -2.43 3.96 8.08
N VAL A 75 -2.79 3.22 7.03
CA VAL A 75 -2.78 1.76 7.04
C VAL A 75 -1.35 1.20 7.12
N ALA A 76 -0.42 1.74 6.35
CA ALA A 76 0.97 1.29 6.32
C ALA A 76 1.73 1.55 7.64
N LYS A 77 1.36 2.62 8.37
CA LYS A 77 1.91 2.95 9.71
C LYS A 77 1.19 2.26 10.86
N SER A 78 0.14 1.48 10.60
CA SER A 78 -0.66 0.85 11.65
C SER A 78 0.02 -0.35 12.30
N ASP A 79 -0.37 -0.67 13.52
CA ASP A 79 0.04 -1.90 14.21
C ASP A 79 -0.33 -3.17 13.42
N ALA A 80 -1.43 -3.13 12.66
CA ALA A 80 -1.84 -4.25 11.80
C ALA A 80 -0.82 -4.52 10.70
N TYR A 81 -0.22 -3.48 10.11
CA TYR A 81 0.85 -3.63 9.13
C TYR A 81 2.17 -4.03 9.80
N SER A 82 2.53 -3.32 10.88
CA SER A 82 3.79 -3.54 11.61
C SER A 82 3.93 -4.97 12.14
N SER A 83 2.90 -5.49 12.81
CA SER A 83 2.89 -6.85 13.38
C SER A 83 2.94 -7.99 12.34
N ARG A 84 2.65 -7.68 11.07
CA ARG A 84 2.64 -8.65 9.97
C ARG A 84 3.95 -8.64 9.21
N PHE A 85 4.45 -7.46 8.86
CA PHE A 85 5.58 -7.32 7.96
C PHE A 85 6.83 -6.81 8.67
N PHE A 86 6.71 -5.84 9.56
CA PHE A 86 7.86 -5.23 10.22
C PHE A 86 8.47 -6.16 11.28
N ASP A 87 7.68 -6.60 12.26
CA ASP A 87 8.18 -7.36 13.42
C ASP A 87 8.70 -8.76 13.06
N LYS A 88 8.23 -9.32 11.94
CA LYS A 88 8.42 -10.72 11.56
C LYS A 88 9.44 -10.93 10.45
N ALA A 89 9.88 -9.87 9.80
CA ALA A 89 10.76 -9.98 8.63
C ALA A 89 12.07 -9.21 8.84
N PRO A 90 13.18 -9.69 8.23
CA PRO A 90 14.42 -8.93 8.23
C PRO A 90 14.27 -7.65 7.39
N ARG A 91 15.07 -6.63 7.71
CA ARG A 91 14.99 -5.28 7.11
C ARG A 91 14.77 -5.26 5.60
N TYR A 92 15.64 -5.89 4.82
CA TYR A 92 15.52 -5.90 3.35
C TYR A 92 14.24 -6.57 2.85
N ARG A 93 13.72 -7.56 3.59
CA ARG A 93 12.44 -8.17 3.26
C ARG A 93 11.28 -7.22 3.52
N VAL A 94 11.37 -6.38 4.56
CA VAL A 94 10.36 -5.35 4.82
C VAL A 94 10.35 -4.32 3.69
N ILE A 95 11.53 -3.86 3.27
CA ILE A 95 11.69 -2.93 2.15
C ILE A 95 11.07 -3.52 0.87
N GLU A 96 11.41 -4.76 0.50
CA GLU A 96 10.78 -5.44 -0.66
C GLU A 96 9.25 -5.50 -0.57
N LEU A 97 8.71 -5.74 0.63
CA LEU A 97 7.27 -5.77 0.85
C LEU A 97 6.66 -4.38 0.75
N ASN A 98 7.33 -3.34 1.24
CA ASN A 98 6.89 -1.95 1.12
C ASN A 98 6.80 -1.53 -0.36
N PHE A 99 7.80 -1.86 -1.17
CA PHE A 99 7.75 -1.68 -2.63
C PHE A 99 6.51 -2.36 -3.24
N LYS A 100 6.26 -3.62 -2.86
CA LYS A 100 5.10 -4.37 -3.36
C LYS A 100 3.76 -3.76 -2.92
N HIS A 101 3.64 -3.36 -1.66
CA HIS A 101 2.38 -2.93 -1.05
C HIS A 101 2.02 -1.48 -1.36
N LEU A 102 3.02 -0.61 -1.50
CA LEU A 102 2.85 0.83 -1.69
C LEU A 102 3.03 1.25 -3.15
N LEU A 103 4.05 0.73 -3.84
CA LEU A 103 4.36 1.08 -5.24
C LEU A 103 3.87 0.03 -6.25
N GLY A 104 3.46 -1.16 -5.79
CA GLY A 104 2.98 -2.22 -6.68
C GLY A 104 4.06 -2.91 -7.52
N ARG A 105 5.35 -2.66 -7.25
CA ARG A 105 6.49 -3.23 -7.98
C ARG A 105 7.51 -3.90 -7.06
N ALA A 106 8.51 -4.54 -7.65
CA ALA A 106 9.71 -4.96 -6.92
C ALA A 106 10.76 -3.83 -6.98
N PRO A 107 11.68 -3.75 -6.00
CA PRO A 107 12.84 -2.88 -6.14
C PRO A 107 13.69 -3.32 -7.35
N ASP A 108 14.21 -2.35 -8.09
CA ASP A 108 14.98 -2.58 -9.32
C ASP A 108 16.35 -3.19 -9.02
N GLY A 109 16.88 -2.93 -7.82
CA GLY A 109 18.16 -3.46 -7.41
C GLY A 109 18.53 -3.14 -5.96
N PHE A 110 19.75 -3.53 -5.60
CA PHE A 110 20.27 -3.34 -4.26
C PHE A 110 20.47 -1.87 -3.89
N ASP A 111 20.77 -1.01 -4.87
CA ASP A 111 21.00 0.41 -4.61
C ASP A 111 19.72 1.13 -4.14
N GLU A 112 18.54 0.83 -4.71
CA GLU A 112 17.25 1.33 -4.21
C GLU A 112 16.99 0.85 -2.78
N MET A 113 17.17 -0.45 -2.54
CA MET A 113 16.97 -1.02 -1.20
C MET A 113 17.93 -0.41 -0.17
N LYS A 114 19.16 -0.11 -0.56
CA LYS A 114 20.14 0.56 0.28
C LYS A 114 19.73 1.99 0.60
N ALA A 115 19.19 2.73 -0.37
CA ALA A 115 18.69 4.09 -0.14
C ALA A 115 17.57 4.10 0.91
N HIS A 116 16.58 3.21 0.79
CA HIS A 116 15.53 3.08 1.82
C HIS A 116 16.07 2.61 3.17
N SER A 117 17.10 1.75 3.21
CA SER A 117 17.75 1.39 4.48
C SER A 117 18.43 2.58 5.16
N ILE A 118 18.98 3.53 4.41
CA ILE A 118 19.62 4.74 4.99
C ILE A 118 18.54 5.65 5.57
N ILE A 119 17.44 5.88 4.82
CA ILE A 119 16.29 6.66 5.30
C ILE A 119 15.74 6.07 6.60
N TRP A 120 15.66 4.73 6.66
CA TRP A 120 15.27 4.03 7.88
C TRP A 120 16.20 4.35 9.05
N ASP A 121 17.51 4.24 8.86
CA ASP A 121 18.48 4.46 9.94
C ASP A 121 18.45 5.92 10.44
N GLU A 122 18.10 6.89 9.59
CA GLU A 122 18.02 8.31 9.92
C GLU A 122 16.68 8.74 10.53
N GLY A 123 15.56 8.24 10.01
CA GLY A 123 14.21 8.71 10.34
C GLY A 123 13.27 7.66 10.95
N GLY A 124 13.74 6.42 11.10
CA GLY A 124 12.94 5.30 11.59
C GLY A 124 11.96 4.74 10.55
N PHE A 125 11.08 3.85 11.02
CA PHE A 125 10.13 3.14 10.16
C PHE A 125 9.11 4.07 9.50
N GLU A 126 8.60 5.06 10.24
CA GLU A 126 7.59 5.97 9.69
C GLU A 126 8.12 6.82 8.54
N ALA A 127 9.36 7.33 8.66
CA ALA A 127 10.02 8.09 7.59
C ALA A 127 10.31 7.21 6.36
N GLU A 128 10.60 5.93 6.58
CA GLU A 128 10.77 4.97 5.50
C GLU A 128 9.45 4.74 4.74
N ILE A 129 8.32 4.59 5.44
CA ILE A 129 7.00 4.51 4.78
C ILE A 129 6.67 5.81 4.02
N ASP A 130 6.94 6.97 4.63
CA ASP A 130 6.69 8.27 4.00
C ASP A 130 7.51 8.44 2.72
N SER A 131 8.73 7.90 2.68
CA SER A 131 9.61 8.01 1.50
C SER A 131 9.03 7.38 0.22
N TYR A 132 8.16 6.38 0.32
CA TYR A 132 7.47 5.82 -0.85
C TYR A 132 6.30 6.68 -1.29
N LEU A 133 5.47 7.13 -0.33
CA LEU A 133 4.22 7.83 -0.62
C LEU A 133 4.44 9.28 -1.05
N ASP A 134 5.54 9.89 -0.59
CA ASP A 134 5.94 11.25 -0.97
C ASP A 134 6.92 11.27 -2.15
N SER A 135 7.17 10.12 -2.78
CA SER A 135 8.02 10.04 -3.97
C SER A 135 7.32 10.58 -5.22
N ASP A 136 8.10 11.13 -6.15
CA ASP A 136 7.62 11.54 -7.46
C ASP A 136 7.01 10.36 -8.23
N GLU A 137 7.55 9.15 -8.05
CA GLU A 137 7.02 7.93 -8.66
C GLU A 137 5.57 7.67 -8.23
N TYR A 138 5.29 7.74 -6.93
CA TYR A 138 3.93 7.54 -6.43
C TYR A 138 2.98 8.60 -6.98
N GLN A 139 3.43 9.86 -7.04
CA GLN A 139 2.62 10.97 -7.57
C GLN A 139 2.36 10.82 -9.07
N GLU A 140 3.37 10.46 -9.86
CA GLU A 140 3.25 10.27 -11.32
C GLU A 140 2.33 9.10 -11.69
N VAL A 141 2.35 8.03 -10.90
CA VAL A 141 1.54 6.82 -11.15
C VAL A 141 0.11 6.97 -10.65
N TYR A 142 -0.09 7.57 -9.47
CA TYR A 142 -1.39 7.56 -8.78
C TYR A 142 -2.10 8.92 -8.67
N GLY A 143 -1.44 10.04 -9.00
CA GLY A 143 -2.11 11.34 -9.14
C GLY A 143 -1.72 12.38 -8.11
#